data_AF-A0A0Q2MDX2-F1
#
_entry.id   AF-A0A0Q2MDX2-F1
#
_cell.length_a   1.000
_cell.length_b   1.000
_cell.length_c   1.000
_cell.angle_alpha   90.00
_cell.angle_beta   90.00
_cell.angle_gamma   90.00
#
_symmetry.space_group_name_H-M   'P 1'
#
loop_
_entity.id
_entity.type
_entity.pdbx_description
1 polymer ?
#
loop_
_entity_poly.entity_id
_entity_poly.type
_entity_poly.pdbx_seq_one_letter_code
_entity_poly.pdbx_strand_id
1 'polypeptide(L)'
;MMIERIRREHGYMTRLLAILRDKLKLLKSEQAINYTLVKEIVDYLGSHSETVHHPKEDIIYRYYMAHYGELQTVADLEKEHVTLSEQTHAFLDIVEMILQDAVVPQAVIIEKLEAFIDAQRRHLEMEEQSILPLINRTFTVSDWQNVESQWNENEDDPVFGETIAERFAQLARRVRKSESECT
;
A
#
# COMPACT_ATOMS: atom_id res chain seq x y z
N MET A 1 0.22 -5.79 18.66
CA MET A 1 1.31 -4.81 18.48
C MET A 1 1.15 -4.17 17.12
N MET A 2 1.06 -2.84 17.07
CA MET A 2 0.77 -2.04 15.90
C MET A 2 1.76 -2.31 14.76
N ILE A 3 3.05 -2.42 15.08
CA ILE A 3 4.10 -2.77 14.12
C ILE A 3 3.88 -4.14 13.44
N GLU A 4 3.33 -5.13 14.15
CA GLU A 4 3.04 -6.44 13.57
C GLU A 4 1.80 -6.41 12.68
N ARG A 5 0.91 -5.42 12.86
CA ARG A 5 -0.21 -5.15 11.95
C ARG A 5 0.33 -4.50 10.68
N ILE A 6 1.10 -3.42 10.80
CA ILE A 6 1.76 -2.73 9.67
C ILE A 6 2.57 -3.72 8.80
N ARG A 7 3.40 -4.58 9.39
CA ARG A 7 4.16 -5.61 8.64
C ARG A 7 3.29 -6.59 7.87
N ARG A 8 2.15 -6.97 8.45
CA ARG A 8 1.17 -7.83 7.76
C ARG A 8 0.57 -7.10 6.57
N GLU A 9 0.35 -5.80 6.74
CA GLU A 9 -0.16 -4.91 5.70
C GLU A 9 0.81 -4.79 4.52
N HIS A 10 2.08 -4.51 4.81
CA HIS A 10 3.16 -4.55 3.82
C HIS A 10 3.21 -5.87 3.05
N GLY A 11 3.03 -6.99 3.76
CA GLY A 11 3.04 -8.32 3.18
C GLY A 11 1.98 -8.49 2.09
N TYR A 12 0.73 -8.07 2.34
CA TYR A 12 -0.30 -8.18 1.33
C TYR A 12 -0.21 -7.08 0.26
N MET A 13 0.25 -5.87 0.60
CA MET A 13 0.47 -4.78 -0.37
C MET A 13 1.51 -5.19 -1.40
N THR A 14 2.63 -5.77 -0.95
CA THR A 14 3.67 -6.33 -1.82
C THR A 14 3.13 -7.38 -2.79
N ARG A 15 2.19 -8.22 -2.35
CA ARG A 15 1.54 -9.23 -3.21
C ARG A 15 0.67 -8.57 -4.28
N LEU A 16 -0.09 -7.54 -3.93
CA LEU A 16 -0.90 -6.78 -4.89
C LEU A 16 -0.01 -6.06 -5.93
N LEU A 17 1.10 -5.46 -5.48
CA LEU A 17 2.09 -4.87 -6.38
C LEU A 17 2.72 -5.91 -7.33
N ALA A 18 2.94 -7.14 -6.87
CA ALA A 18 3.41 -8.22 -7.74
C ALA A 18 2.41 -8.57 -8.85
N ILE A 19 1.11 -8.60 -8.54
CA ILE A 19 0.05 -8.82 -9.55
C ILE A 19 0.05 -7.69 -10.58
N LEU A 20 0.17 -6.43 -10.14
CA LEU A 20 0.27 -5.28 -11.03
C LEU A 20 1.53 -5.33 -11.92
N ARG A 21 2.67 -5.78 -11.36
CA ARG A 21 3.91 -5.98 -12.13
C ARG A 21 3.74 -7.01 -13.24
N ASP A 22 2.97 -8.07 -13.01
CA ASP A 22 2.67 -9.03 -14.07
C ASP A 22 1.74 -8.44 -15.14
N LYS A 23 0.80 -7.55 -14.78
CA LYS A 23 0.03 -6.78 -15.77
C LYS A 23 0.91 -5.83 -16.58
N LEU A 24 1.88 -5.18 -15.95
CA LEU A 24 2.86 -4.34 -16.62
C LEU A 24 3.67 -5.13 -17.67
N LYS A 25 4.10 -6.35 -17.35
CA LYS A 25 4.81 -7.22 -18.32
C LYS A 25 3.95 -7.58 -19.53
N LEU A 26 2.66 -7.87 -19.30
CA LEU A 26 1.71 -8.15 -20.39
C LEU A 26 1.55 -6.93 -21.29
N LEU A 27 1.36 -5.74 -20.71
CA LEU A 27 1.28 -4.48 -21.47
C LEU A 27 2.54 -4.21 -22.30
N LYS A 28 3.73 -4.37 -21.71
CA LYS A 28 5.02 -4.22 -22.41
C LYS A 28 5.20 -5.22 -23.56
N SER A 29 4.44 -6.31 -23.55
CA SER A 29 4.41 -7.33 -24.60
C SER A 29 3.23 -7.18 -25.55
N GLU A 30 2.58 -6.01 -25.56
CA GLU A 30 1.39 -5.68 -26.37
C GLU A 30 0.18 -6.61 -26.13
N GLN A 31 0.11 -7.26 -24.96
CA GLN A 31 -1.00 -8.12 -24.59
C GLN A 31 -2.08 -7.34 -23.83
N ALA A 32 -3.34 -7.72 -24.06
CA ALA A 32 -4.47 -7.14 -23.35
C ALA A 32 -4.45 -7.52 -21.85
N ILE A 33 -4.89 -6.59 -21.01
CA ILE A 33 -5.04 -6.79 -19.57
C ILE A 33 -6.47 -6.46 -19.12
N ASN A 34 -6.84 -6.94 -17.94
CA ASN A 34 -8.10 -6.57 -17.30
C ASN A 34 -7.92 -5.28 -16.49
N TYR A 35 -8.36 -4.15 -17.03
CA TYR A 35 -8.29 -2.84 -16.36
C TYR A 35 -9.20 -2.72 -15.13
N THR A 36 -10.31 -3.46 -15.08
CA THR A 36 -11.15 -3.53 -13.86
C THR A 36 -10.36 -4.11 -12.70
N LEU A 37 -9.55 -5.15 -12.92
CA LEU A 37 -8.67 -5.71 -11.89
C LEU A 37 -7.57 -4.72 -11.48
N VAL A 38 -6.99 -3.97 -12.43
CA VAL A 38 -6.03 -2.92 -12.10
C VAL A 38 -6.69 -1.87 -11.20
N LYS A 39 -7.89 -1.40 -11.55
CA LYS A 39 -8.66 -0.46 -10.74
C LYS A 39 -8.91 -1.01 -9.34
N GLU A 40 -9.45 -2.22 -9.23
CA GLU A 40 -9.75 -2.85 -7.92
C GLU A 40 -8.52 -2.90 -7.00
N ILE A 41 -7.34 -3.23 -7.55
CA ILE A 41 -6.09 -3.29 -6.78
C ILE A 41 -5.64 -1.89 -6.36
N VAL A 42 -5.60 -0.94 -7.29
CA VAL A 42 -5.11 0.42 -7.01
C VAL A 42 -6.06 1.16 -6.08
N ASP A 43 -7.38 0.99 -6.23
CA ASP A 43 -8.41 1.52 -5.33
C ASP A 43 -8.21 0.97 -3.91
N TYR A 44 -7.97 -0.33 -3.78
CA TYR A 44 -7.71 -0.96 -2.50
C TYR A 44 -6.41 -0.42 -1.87
N LEU A 45 -5.31 -0.40 -2.63
CA LEU A 45 -4.03 0.11 -2.15
C LEU A 45 -4.17 1.57 -1.70
N GLY A 46 -4.78 2.44 -2.49
CA GLY A 46 -4.98 3.85 -2.12
C GLY A 46 -5.86 4.00 -0.88
N SER A 47 -7.08 3.47 -0.93
CA SER A 47 -8.04 3.66 0.17
C SER A 47 -7.57 3.03 1.48
N HIS A 48 -7.00 1.81 1.45
CA HIS A 48 -6.50 1.18 2.66
C HIS A 48 -5.26 1.89 3.18
N SER A 49 -4.37 2.36 2.30
CA SER A 49 -3.17 3.08 2.74
C SER A 49 -3.53 4.37 3.46
N GLU A 50 -4.44 5.15 2.89
CA GLU A 50 -4.84 6.47 3.42
C GLU A 50 -5.70 6.40 4.68
N THR A 51 -6.56 5.38 4.80
CA THR A 51 -7.55 5.32 5.89
C THR A 51 -7.12 4.44 7.04
N VAL A 52 -6.21 3.49 6.83
CA VAL A 52 -5.83 2.50 7.85
C VAL A 52 -4.32 2.47 8.06
N HIS A 53 -3.56 2.27 6.99
CA HIS A 53 -2.13 1.98 7.09
C HIS A 53 -1.28 3.20 7.50
N HIS A 54 -1.21 4.23 6.65
CA HIS A 54 -0.41 5.44 6.90
C HIS A 54 -0.84 6.14 8.20
N PRO A 55 -2.13 6.22 8.58
CA PRO A 55 -2.50 6.78 9.89
C PRO A 55 -1.83 6.08 11.08
N LYS A 56 -1.63 4.75 11.03
CA LYS A 56 -0.90 4.02 12.07
C LYS A 56 0.59 4.36 12.05
N GLU A 57 1.18 4.44 10.88
CA GLU A 57 2.60 4.79 10.72
C GLU A 57 2.88 6.22 11.18
N ASP A 58 2.01 7.17 10.82
CA ASP A 58 2.07 8.55 11.26
C ASP A 58 2.00 8.69 12.78
N ILE A 59 1.13 7.91 13.45
CA ILE A 59 1.07 7.88 14.93
C ILE A 59 2.42 7.46 15.51
N ILE A 60 2.99 6.36 15.01
CA ILE A 60 4.27 5.83 15.48
C ILE A 60 5.39 6.84 15.18
N TYR A 61 5.42 7.39 13.99
CA TYR A 61 6.45 8.31 13.51
C TYR A 61 6.44 9.62 14.29
N ARG A 62 5.28 10.25 14.48
CA ARG A 62 5.15 11.46 15.29
C ARG A 62 5.61 11.23 16.73
N TYR A 63 5.25 10.09 17.32
CA TYR A 63 5.71 9.71 18.65
C TYR A 63 7.24 9.56 18.67
N TYR A 64 7.80 8.83 17.70
CA TYR A 64 9.24 8.66 17.58
C TYR A 64 9.97 10.00 17.47
N MET A 65 9.51 10.89 16.60
CA MET A 65 10.14 12.19 16.40
C MET A 65 10.06 13.09 17.65
N ALA A 66 8.93 13.07 18.36
CA ALA A 66 8.74 13.86 19.58
C ALA A 66 9.62 13.41 20.75
N HIS A 67 9.93 12.12 20.84
CA HIS A 67 10.65 11.54 21.99
C HIS A 67 12.11 11.16 21.69
N TYR A 68 12.43 10.89 20.43
CA TYR A 68 13.72 10.33 19.99
C TYR A 68 14.30 11.01 18.74
N GLY A 69 13.63 12.01 18.16
CA GLY A 69 14.06 12.66 16.91
C GLY A 69 15.43 13.34 16.97
N GLU A 70 15.89 13.72 18.18
CA GLU A 70 17.25 14.27 18.40
C GLU A 70 18.34 13.19 18.28
N LEU A 71 18.02 11.91 18.48
CA LEU A 71 18.99 10.80 18.41
C LEU A 71 19.27 10.41 16.96
N GLN A 72 18.24 10.39 16.13
CA GLN A 72 18.35 10.05 14.72
C GLN A 72 17.14 10.63 13.96
N THR A 73 17.40 11.65 13.15
CA THR A 73 16.37 12.20 12.26
C THR A 73 16.08 11.22 11.12
N VAL A 74 14.80 11.00 10.86
CA VAL A 74 14.29 10.17 9.79
C VAL A 74 13.72 11.08 8.69
N ALA A 75 13.66 10.60 7.45
CA ALA A 75 13.00 11.32 6.35
C ALA A 75 11.54 11.68 6.71
N ASP A 76 11.01 12.73 6.09
CA ASP A 76 9.64 13.21 6.32
C ASP A 76 8.63 12.27 5.63
N LEU A 77 8.26 11.20 6.34
CA LEU A 77 7.37 10.13 5.85
C LEU A 77 5.96 10.64 5.60
N GLU A 78 5.43 11.53 6.44
CA GLU A 78 4.09 12.09 6.24
C GLU A 78 3.98 12.80 4.88
N LYS A 79 5.04 13.52 4.48
CA LYS A 79 5.10 14.14 3.15
C LYS A 79 5.19 13.12 2.01
N GLU A 80 5.90 12.01 2.23
CA GLU A 80 5.94 10.90 1.28
C GLU A 80 4.56 10.25 1.12
N HIS A 81 3.82 10.02 2.22
CA HIS A 81 2.45 9.51 2.19
C HIS A 81 1.51 10.39 1.35
N VAL A 82 1.58 11.72 1.52
CA VAL A 82 0.80 12.66 0.69
C VAL A 82 1.18 12.53 -0.79
N THR A 83 2.47 12.47 -1.09
CA THR A 83 2.95 12.32 -2.47
C THR A 83 2.47 11.00 -3.11
N LEU A 84 2.49 9.90 -2.33
CA LEU A 84 2.01 8.59 -2.79
C LEU A 84 0.50 8.59 -3.02
N SER A 85 -0.28 9.23 -2.16
CA SER A 85 -1.73 9.40 -2.34
C SER A 85 -2.04 10.16 -3.64
N GLU A 86 -1.38 11.30 -3.87
CA GLU A 86 -1.55 12.08 -5.11
C GLU A 86 -1.20 11.26 -6.37
N GLN A 87 -0.09 10.51 -6.34
CA GLN A 87 0.29 9.63 -7.44
C GLN A 87 -0.71 8.49 -7.67
N THR A 88 -1.28 7.95 -6.59
CA THR A 88 -2.28 6.89 -6.63
C THR A 88 -3.57 7.38 -7.28
N HIS A 89 -4.09 8.52 -6.83
CA HIS A 89 -5.28 9.13 -7.41
C HIS A 89 -5.09 9.52 -8.88
N ALA A 90 -3.95 10.14 -9.22
CA ALA A 90 -3.65 10.48 -10.61
C ALA A 90 -3.58 9.25 -11.51
N PHE A 91 -3.12 8.09 -11.00
CA PHE A 91 -3.14 6.85 -11.77
C PHE A 91 -4.55 6.26 -11.87
N LEU A 92 -5.35 6.32 -10.80
CA LEU A 92 -6.75 5.90 -10.82
C LEU A 92 -7.57 6.66 -11.85
N ASP A 93 -7.40 7.97 -11.95
CA ASP A 93 -8.08 8.80 -12.96
C ASP A 93 -7.83 8.28 -14.39
N ILE A 94 -6.58 7.89 -14.70
CA ILE A 94 -6.22 7.32 -16.00
C ILE A 94 -6.90 5.96 -16.22
N VAL A 95 -6.94 5.11 -15.20
CA VAL A 95 -7.62 3.81 -15.27
C VAL A 95 -9.12 3.98 -15.46
N GLU A 96 -9.73 4.95 -14.79
CA GLU A 96 -11.15 5.29 -14.94
C GLU A 96 -11.47 5.81 -16.33
N MET A 97 -10.63 6.69 -16.90
CA MET A 97 -10.77 7.12 -18.28
C MET A 97 -10.79 5.94 -19.26
N ILE A 98 -9.88 4.98 -19.11
CA ILE A 98 -9.82 3.77 -19.96
C ILE A 98 -11.10 2.94 -19.81
N LEU A 99 -11.62 2.78 -18.59
CA LEU A 99 -12.85 2.04 -18.33
C LEU A 99 -14.11 2.76 -18.82
N GLN A 100 -14.02 4.06 -19.10
CA GLN A 100 -15.05 4.88 -19.75
C GLN A 100 -14.81 5.02 -21.27
N ASP A 101 -14.09 4.08 -21.88
CA ASP A 101 -13.80 4.00 -23.31
C ASP A 101 -12.98 5.17 -23.88
N ALA A 102 -12.26 5.92 -23.03
CA ALA A 102 -11.31 6.93 -23.51
C ALA A 102 -10.09 6.28 -24.14
N VAL A 103 -9.61 6.86 -25.24
CA VAL A 103 -8.39 6.40 -25.93
C VAL A 103 -7.17 6.96 -25.22
N VAL A 104 -6.47 6.11 -24.46
CA VAL A 104 -5.20 6.45 -23.80
C VAL A 104 -4.05 5.72 -24.50
N PRO A 105 -2.96 6.39 -24.90
CA PRO A 105 -1.80 5.72 -25.49
C PRO A 105 -1.21 4.69 -24.54
N GLN A 106 -0.96 3.47 -25.02
CA GLN A 106 -0.42 2.38 -24.19
C GLN A 106 0.90 2.73 -23.49
N ALA A 107 1.75 3.52 -24.15
CA ALA A 107 3.00 4.02 -23.56
C ALA A 107 2.77 4.83 -22.27
N VAL A 108 1.72 5.66 -22.22
CA VAL A 108 1.35 6.44 -21.03
C VAL A 108 0.87 5.51 -19.92
N ILE A 109 0.09 4.48 -20.25
CA ILE A 109 -0.39 3.50 -19.26
C ILE A 109 0.79 2.74 -18.63
N ILE A 110 1.73 2.29 -19.46
CA ILE A 110 2.95 1.59 -19.02
C ILE A 110 3.78 2.49 -18.11
N GLU A 111 4.04 3.74 -18.52
CA GLU A 111 4.81 4.69 -17.74
C GLU A 111 4.18 4.94 -16.36
N LYS A 112 2.86 5.17 -16.32
CA LYS A 112 2.16 5.50 -15.07
C LYS A 112 2.03 4.29 -14.15
N LEU A 113 1.74 3.12 -14.69
CA LEU A 113 1.69 1.88 -13.91
C LEU A 113 3.07 1.53 -13.34
N GLU A 114 4.14 1.68 -14.13
CA GLU A 114 5.51 1.44 -13.68
C GLU A 114 5.91 2.42 -12.57
N ALA A 115 5.66 3.72 -12.77
CA ALA A 115 5.92 4.75 -11.77
C ALA A 115 5.16 4.50 -10.46
N PHE A 116 3.88 4.12 -10.53
CA PHE A 116 3.08 3.75 -9.36
C PHE A 116 3.69 2.56 -8.60
N ILE A 117 4.00 1.47 -9.31
CA ILE A 117 4.58 0.27 -8.67
C ILE A 117 5.93 0.59 -8.01
N ASP A 118 6.80 1.32 -8.70
CA ASP A 118 8.14 1.64 -8.20
C ASP A 118 8.11 2.65 -7.04
N ALA A 119 7.15 3.57 -7.00
CA ALA A 119 6.96 4.47 -5.86
C ALA A 119 6.52 3.69 -4.62
N GLN A 120 5.44 2.91 -4.74
CA GLN A 120 4.90 2.09 -3.65
C GLN A 120 5.93 1.07 -3.12
N ARG A 121 6.66 0.38 -4.02
CA ARG A 121 7.69 -0.58 -3.60
C ARG A 121 8.82 0.10 -2.83
N ARG A 122 9.35 1.23 -3.32
CA ARG A 122 10.47 1.93 -2.68
C ARG A 122 10.10 2.44 -1.29
N HIS A 123 8.86 2.90 -1.13
CA HIS A 123 8.32 3.32 0.16
C HIS A 123 8.33 2.16 1.17
N LEU A 124 7.66 1.05 0.84
CA LEU A 124 7.61 -0.15 1.68
C LEU A 124 9.01 -0.70 2.01
N GLU A 125 9.93 -0.71 1.03
CA GLU A 125 11.31 -1.15 1.23
C GLU A 125 12.07 -0.26 2.21
N MET A 126 11.90 1.05 2.11
CA MET A 126 12.55 2.03 2.97
C MET A 126 12.05 1.91 4.42
N GLU A 127 10.74 1.67 4.60
CA GLU A 127 10.17 1.45 5.92
C GLU A 127 10.65 0.16 6.58
N GLU A 128 10.56 -0.97 5.87
CA GLU A 128 10.96 -2.28 6.39
C GLU A 128 12.46 -2.38 6.67
N GLN A 129 13.30 -1.74 5.85
CA GLN A 129 14.76 -1.86 5.98
C GLN A 129 15.36 -0.82 6.91
N SER A 130 14.73 0.34 7.06
CA SER A 130 15.33 1.47 7.78
C SER A 130 14.48 1.95 8.96
N ILE A 131 13.20 2.22 8.73
CA ILE A 131 12.36 2.96 9.69
C ILE A 131 11.84 2.04 10.79
N LEU A 132 11.15 0.97 10.44
CA LEU A 132 10.56 0.04 11.39
C LEU A 132 11.62 -0.65 12.26
N PRO A 133 12.80 -1.08 11.73
CA PRO A 133 13.87 -1.60 12.57
C PRO A 133 14.42 -0.59 13.57
N LEU A 134 14.48 0.70 13.19
CA LEU A 134 14.91 1.78 14.07
C LEU A 134 13.90 2.00 15.20
N ILE A 135 12.61 2.12 14.88
CA ILE A 135 11.57 2.31 15.91
C ILE A 135 11.55 1.10 16.85
N ASN A 136 11.63 -0.12 16.32
CA ASN A 136 11.56 -1.34 17.12
C ASN A 136 12.74 -1.51 18.08
N ARG A 137 13.94 -1.01 17.73
CA ARG A 137 15.10 -1.02 18.65
C ARG A 137 15.05 0.08 19.70
N THR A 138 14.30 1.16 19.44
CA THR A 138 14.26 2.36 20.29
C THR A 138 13.09 2.33 21.27
N PHE A 139 11.90 1.91 20.83
CA PHE A 139 10.70 1.93 21.65
C PHE A 139 10.78 0.92 22.80
N THR A 140 10.42 1.40 23.99
CA THR A 140 10.12 0.57 25.15
C THR A 140 8.69 0.02 25.07
N VAL A 141 8.35 -0.87 26.00
CA VAL A 141 6.97 -1.38 26.14
C VAL A 141 5.96 -0.25 26.39
N SER A 142 6.35 0.77 27.16
CA SER A 142 5.47 1.90 27.47
C SER A 142 5.19 2.76 26.24
N ASP A 143 6.18 2.93 25.36
CA ASP A 143 6.03 3.69 24.12
C ASP A 143 5.06 2.98 23.17
N TRP A 144 5.22 1.65 23.05
CA TRP A 144 4.29 0.81 22.30
C TRP A 144 2.86 0.89 22.84
N GLN A 145 2.67 0.85 24.16
CA GLN A 145 1.36 1.01 24.77
C GLN A 145 0.74 2.37 24.47
N ASN A 146 1.55 3.43 24.44
CA ASN A 146 1.08 4.77 24.12
C ASN A 146 0.57 4.87 22.69
N VAL A 147 1.39 4.50 21.69
CA VAL A 147 0.98 4.56 20.28
C VAL A 147 -0.20 3.63 19.98
N GLU A 148 -0.25 2.46 20.61
CA GLU A 148 -1.40 1.55 20.52
C GLU A 148 -2.70 2.20 21.00
N SER A 149 -2.66 2.93 22.12
CA SER A 149 -3.86 3.57 22.68
C SER A 149 -4.42 4.71 21.82
N GLN A 150 -3.62 5.24 20.89
CA GLN A 150 -4.04 6.30 19.98
C GLN A 150 -4.88 5.75 18.81
N TRP A 151 -4.72 4.47 18.46
CA TRP A 151 -5.46 3.84 17.37
C TRP A 151 -6.75 3.18 17.87
N ASN A 152 -7.89 3.75 17.48
CA ASN A 152 -9.22 3.31 17.92
C ASN A 152 -10.16 3.00 16.74
N GLU A 153 -9.61 2.89 15.53
CA GLU A 153 -10.39 2.64 14.32
C GLU A 153 -10.59 1.14 14.07
N ASN A 154 -11.63 0.80 13.31
CA ASN A 154 -11.88 -0.58 12.90
C ASN A 154 -10.84 -1.00 11.85
N GLU A 155 -10.23 -2.16 12.06
CA GLU A 155 -9.21 -2.75 11.19
C GLU A 155 -9.74 -3.91 10.33
N ASP A 156 -11.06 -4.05 10.17
CA ASP A 156 -11.67 -5.05 9.30
C ASP A 156 -11.17 -4.89 7.87
N ASP A 157 -10.17 -5.71 7.51
CA ASP A 157 -9.57 -5.69 6.18
C ASP A 157 -10.57 -6.28 5.16
N PRO A 158 -11.00 -5.48 4.17
CA PRO A 158 -12.09 -5.87 3.30
C PRO A 158 -11.66 -6.83 2.17
N VAL A 159 -10.37 -7.18 2.07
CA VAL A 159 -9.79 -8.13 1.08
C VAL A 159 -9.12 -9.33 1.74
N PHE A 160 -8.39 -9.13 2.83
CA PHE A 160 -7.58 -10.13 3.53
C PHE A 160 -8.13 -10.51 4.91
N GLY A 161 -9.13 -9.79 5.41
CA GLY A 161 -9.79 -10.08 6.68
C GLY A 161 -10.74 -11.28 6.62
N GLU A 162 -11.39 -11.55 7.75
CA GLU A 162 -12.39 -12.63 7.87
C GLU A 162 -13.68 -12.29 7.11
N THR A 163 -14.10 -11.02 7.17
CA THR A 163 -15.29 -10.51 6.49
C THR A 163 -14.88 -9.75 5.24
N ILE A 164 -15.06 -10.37 4.08
CA ILE A 164 -14.73 -9.77 2.78
C ILE A 164 -15.86 -8.82 2.35
N ALA A 165 -15.54 -7.57 2.05
CA ALA A 165 -16.51 -6.62 1.53
C ALA A 165 -16.94 -7.03 0.13
N GLU A 166 -18.24 -6.92 -0.17
CA GLU A 166 -18.82 -7.36 -1.45
C GLU A 166 -18.09 -6.74 -2.66
N ARG A 167 -17.73 -5.45 -2.57
CA ARG A 167 -16.99 -4.73 -3.62
C ARG A 167 -15.62 -5.32 -3.95
N PHE A 168 -15.02 -6.09 -3.03
CA PHE A 168 -13.70 -6.71 -3.20
C PHE A 168 -13.73 -8.24 -3.28
N ALA A 169 -14.91 -8.86 -3.33
CA ALA A 169 -15.03 -10.33 -3.32
C ALA A 169 -14.26 -10.99 -4.47
N GLN A 170 -14.23 -10.38 -5.66
CA GLN A 170 -13.46 -10.88 -6.79
C GLN A 170 -11.95 -10.78 -6.57
N LEU A 171 -11.48 -9.65 -6.04
CA LEU A 171 -10.08 -9.43 -5.72
C LEU A 171 -9.61 -10.44 -4.65
N ALA A 172 -10.35 -10.57 -3.55
CA ALA A 172 -10.05 -11.52 -2.48
C ALA A 172 -9.94 -12.97 -3.00
N ARG A 173 -10.86 -13.39 -3.88
CA ARG A 173 -10.80 -14.72 -4.51
C ARG A 173 -9.56 -14.91 -5.37
N ARG A 174 -9.17 -13.90 -6.17
CA ARG A 174 -7.98 -13.97 -7.04
C ARG A 174 -6.71 -14.08 -6.21
N VAL A 175 -6.61 -13.30 -5.14
CA VAL A 175 -5.43 -13.29 -4.26
C VAL A 175 -5.28 -14.59 -3.47
N ARG A 176 -6.39 -15.21 -3.03
CA ARG A 176 -6.38 -16.55 -2.42
C ARG A 176 -6.00 -17.66 -3.41
N LYS A 177 -6.44 -17.57 -4.66
CA LYS A 177 -6.10 -18.56 -5.69
C LYS A 177 -4.59 -18.56 -6.02
N SER A 178 -3.96 -17.39 -6.04
CA SER A 178 -2.49 -17.31 -6.23
C SER A 178 -1.69 -17.92 -5.07
N GLU A 179 -2.25 -18.00 -3.85
CA GLU A 179 -1.58 -18.71 -2.72
C GLU A 179 -1.53 -20.21 -2.96
N SER A 180 -2.65 -20.80 -3.43
CA SER A 180 -2.75 -22.24 -3.69
C SER A 180 -1.90 -22.74 -4.86
N GLU A 181 -1.43 -21.84 -5.73
CA GLU A 181 -0.56 -22.19 -6.87
C GLU A 181 0.94 -22.11 -6.51
N CYS A 182 1.28 -21.65 -5.29
CA CYS A 182 2.65 -21.52 -4.79
C CYS A 182 3.02 -22.52 -3.67
N THR A 183 2.15 -23.52 -3.42
CA THR A 183 2.38 -24.65 -2.49
C THR A 183 2.33 -25.96 -3.25
#